data_AF-A0A965VNM4-F1
#
_entry.id   AF-A0A965VNM4-F1
#
_cell.length_a   1.000
_cell.length_b   1.000
_cell.length_c   1.000
_cell.angle_alpha   90.00
_cell.angle_beta   90.00
_cell.angle_gamma   90.00
#
_symmetry.space_group_name_H-M   'P 1'
#
loop_
_entity.id
_entity.type
_entity.pdbx_description
1 polymer ?
#
loop_
_entity_poly.entity_id
_entity_poly.type
_entity_poly.pdbx_seq_one_letter_code
_entity_poly.pdbx_strand_id
1 'polypeptide(L)'
;MVLGYLNFSSGAFDPAAWRAMNDLFAAVEPPETELADAAARVHGLLIGRLATLSAESAAFRDVRQARAVLDLLFAGLVPAYRSFHRDLLEHQPPGGLERPFLLMAAAQAAGDGFRDPPDDRWNLDDPHGQAA
;
A
#
# COMPACT_ATOMS: atom_id res chain seq x y z
N MET A 1 -7.23 -12.49 1.84
CA MET A 1 -5.90 -12.44 1.18
C MET A 1 -5.59 -11.00 0.82
N VAL A 2 -4.37 -10.51 1.07
CA VAL A 2 -3.98 -9.11 0.78
C VAL A 2 -4.23 -8.73 -0.68
N LEU A 3 -3.70 -9.48 -1.65
CA LEU A 3 -3.87 -9.12 -3.08
C LEU A 3 -5.32 -9.12 -3.57
N GLY A 4 -6.19 -9.96 -3.00
CA GLY A 4 -7.62 -9.92 -3.32
C GLY A 4 -8.27 -8.65 -2.80
N TYR A 5 -7.90 -8.22 -1.60
CA TYR A 5 -8.33 -6.95 -1.05
C TYR A 5 -7.84 -5.77 -1.92
N LEU A 6 -6.55 -5.72 -2.24
CA LEU A 6 -5.99 -4.62 -3.03
C LEU A 6 -6.59 -4.54 -4.46
N ASN A 7 -6.99 -5.67 -5.03
CA ASN A 7 -7.48 -5.71 -6.41
C ASN A 7 -8.99 -5.53 -6.56
N PHE A 8 -9.79 -5.86 -5.54
CA PHE A 8 -11.25 -5.92 -5.67
C PHE A 8 -11.99 -5.10 -4.60
N SER A 9 -11.31 -4.65 -3.54
CA SER A 9 -11.94 -3.83 -2.51
C SER A 9 -12.10 -2.39 -2.98
N SER A 10 -13.19 -1.76 -2.57
CA SER A 10 -13.42 -0.32 -2.72
C SER A 10 -13.10 0.44 -1.43
N GLY A 11 -12.14 -0.03 -0.62
CA GLY A 11 -11.79 0.62 0.65
C GLY A 11 -12.64 0.22 1.86
N ALA A 12 -13.51 -0.79 1.76
CA ALA A 12 -14.19 -1.33 2.93
C ALA A 12 -13.19 -1.99 3.89
N PHE A 13 -13.46 -1.97 5.20
CA PHE A 13 -12.62 -2.67 6.17
C PHE A 13 -12.80 -4.20 6.05
N ASP A 14 -11.69 -4.93 5.89
CA ASP A 14 -11.66 -6.40 5.85
C ASP A 14 -10.66 -6.95 6.90
N PRO A 15 -11.13 -7.46 8.04
CA PRO A 15 -10.26 -8.01 9.09
C PRO A 15 -9.32 -9.12 8.60
N ALA A 16 -9.73 -9.92 7.62
CA ALA A 16 -8.94 -11.02 7.10
C ALA A 16 -7.80 -10.52 6.22
N ALA A 17 -8.01 -9.44 5.46
CA ALA A 17 -6.95 -8.78 4.69
C ALA A 17 -5.90 -8.15 5.61
N TRP A 18 -6.34 -7.46 6.67
CA TRP A 18 -5.46 -6.85 7.66
C TRP A 18 -4.61 -7.88 8.40
N ARG A 19 -5.23 -8.99 8.85
CA ARG A 19 -4.49 -10.10 9.44
C ARG A 19 -3.47 -10.69 8.47
N ALA A 20 -3.85 -10.91 7.21
CA ALA A 20 -2.93 -11.44 6.21
C ALA A 20 -1.72 -10.53 5.94
N MET A 21 -1.87 -9.20 6.07
CA MET A 21 -0.73 -8.28 5.99
C MET A 21 0.19 -8.40 7.22
N ASN A 22 -0.39 -8.51 8.42
CA ASN A 22 0.41 -8.78 9.63
C ASN A 22 1.21 -10.08 9.49
N ASP A 23 0.57 -11.13 8.97
CA ASP A 23 1.21 -12.43 8.76
C ASP A 23 2.35 -12.35 7.73
N LEU A 24 2.22 -11.51 6.68
CA LEU A 24 3.30 -11.27 5.72
C LEU A 24 4.52 -10.59 6.34
N PHE A 25 4.32 -9.61 7.22
CA PHE A 25 5.42 -8.99 7.96
C PHE A 25 6.08 -9.99 8.91
N ALA A 26 5.28 -10.73 9.67
CA ALA A 26 5.78 -11.78 10.56
C ALA A 26 6.55 -12.89 9.81
N ALA A 27 6.24 -13.14 8.54
CA ALA A 27 6.93 -14.13 7.73
C ALA A 27 8.30 -13.67 7.19
N VAL A 28 8.53 -12.36 7.06
CA VAL A 28 9.83 -11.82 6.60
C VAL A 28 10.74 -11.40 7.74
N GLU A 29 10.20 -11.24 8.94
CA GLU A 29 10.93 -10.85 10.15
C GLU A 29 11.27 -12.08 11.00
N PRO A 30 12.49 -12.14 11.58
CA PRO A 30 12.77 -13.09 12.64
C PRO A 30 11.87 -12.81 13.85
N PRO A 31 11.59 -13.83 14.69
CA PRO A 31 10.95 -13.59 15.98
C PRO A 31 11.68 -12.48 16.75
N GLU A 32 10.93 -11.54 17.29
CA GLU A 32 11.41 -10.47 18.19
C GLU A 32 12.35 -9.43 17.55
N THR A 33 12.51 -9.42 16.22
CA THR A 33 13.38 -8.44 15.53
C THR A 33 12.67 -7.77 14.36
N GLU A 34 12.52 -6.45 14.42
CA GLU A 34 12.06 -5.66 13.27
C GLU A 34 13.20 -5.47 12.27
N LEU A 35 12.90 -5.62 10.97
CA LEU A 35 13.89 -5.43 9.90
C LEU A 35 13.69 -4.10 9.18
N ALA A 36 14.82 -3.41 8.94
CA ALA A 36 14.88 -2.17 8.18
C ALA A 36 14.25 -2.25 6.77
N ASP A 37 14.32 -3.43 6.17
CA ASP A 37 13.85 -3.70 4.82
C ASP A 37 12.56 -4.55 4.78
N ALA A 38 11.87 -4.75 5.93
CA ALA A 38 10.67 -5.58 6.01
C ALA A 38 9.60 -5.18 4.98
N ALA A 39 9.28 -3.88 4.90
CA ALA A 39 8.33 -3.37 3.92
C ALA A 39 8.75 -3.67 2.47
N ALA A 40 10.05 -3.55 2.15
CA ALA A 40 10.56 -3.88 0.82
C ALA A 40 10.47 -5.39 0.50
N ARG A 41 10.74 -6.25 1.50
CA ARG A 41 10.58 -7.70 1.37
C ARG A 41 9.12 -8.08 1.14
N VAL A 42 8.20 -7.50 1.92
CA VAL A 42 6.75 -7.70 1.75
C VAL A 42 6.29 -7.23 0.38
N HIS A 43 6.76 -6.07 -0.08
CA HIS A 43 6.49 -5.58 -1.44
C HIS A 43 6.94 -6.59 -2.50
N GLY A 44 8.16 -7.13 -2.39
CA GLY A 44 8.68 -8.16 -3.29
C GLY A 44 7.81 -9.42 -3.32
N LEU A 45 7.37 -9.91 -2.15
CA LEU A 45 6.46 -11.06 -2.06
C LEU A 45 5.11 -10.78 -2.74
N LEU A 46 4.55 -9.60 -2.51
CA LEU A 46 3.26 -9.19 -3.09
C LEU A 46 3.34 -9.05 -4.62
N ILE A 47 4.39 -8.40 -5.14
CA ILE A 47 4.60 -8.26 -6.59
C ILE A 47 4.82 -9.61 -7.25
N GLY A 48 5.67 -10.46 -6.69
CA GLY A 48 5.91 -11.81 -7.20
C GLY A 48 4.63 -12.63 -7.24
N ARG A 49 3.86 -12.61 -6.15
CA ARG A 49 2.59 -13.37 -6.08
C ARG A 49 1.52 -12.79 -7.02
N LEU A 50 1.47 -11.48 -7.20
CA LEU A 50 0.54 -10.83 -8.15
C LEU A 50 0.83 -11.25 -9.59
N ALA A 51 2.11 -11.34 -9.97
CA ALA A 51 2.51 -11.82 -11.28
C ALA A 51 2.09 -13.28 -11.51
N THR A 52 2.27 -14.16 -10.52
CA THR A 52 1.79 -15.55 -10.59
C THR A 52 0.26 -15.62 -10.72
N LEU A 53 -0.47 -14.87 -9.89
CA LEU A 53 -1.94 -14.86 -9.95
C LEU A 53 -2.47 -14.33 -11.27
N SER A 54 -1.84 -13.31 -11.84
CA SER A 54 -2.17 -12.75 -13.16
C SER A 54 -2.04 -13.78 -14.28
N ALA A 55 -1.11 -14.73 -14.17
CA ALA A 55 -0.89 -15.76 -15.18
C ALA A 55 -1.84 -16.96 -14.99
N GLU A 56 -2.17 -17.30 -13.75
CA GLU A 56 -2.83 -18.57 -13.41
C GLU A 56 -4.34 -18.42 -13.13
N SER A 57 -4.82 -17.24 -12.73
CA SER A 57 -6.17 -17.05 -12.23
C SER A 57 -6.97 -16.08 -13.10
N ALA A 58 -8.11 -16.55 -13.61
CA ALA A 58 -9.05 -15.69 -14.36
C ALA A 58 -9.56 -14.51 -13.53
N ALA A 59 -9.67 -14.65 -12.21
CA ALA A 59 -10.07 -13.56 -11.31
C ALA A 59 -9.03 -12.43 -11.28
N PHE A 60 -7.75 -12.75 -11.46
CA PHE A 60 -6.64 -11.80 -11.47
C PHE A 60 -6.19 -11.45 -12.90
N ARG A 61 -7.05 -11.61 -13.92
CA ARG A 61 -6.68 -11.21 -15.29
C ARG A 61 -6.40 -9.71 -15.40
N ASP A 62 -7.16 -8.89 -14.66
CA ASP A 62 -6.92 -7.47 -14.51
C ASP A 62 -6.37 -7.18 -13.11
N VAL A 63 -5.11 -6.77 -13.04
CA VAL A 63 -4.40 -6.45 -11.79
C VAL A 63 -4.08 -4.97 -11.65
N ARG A 64 -4.67 -4.10 -12.49
CA ARG A 64 -4.33 -2.67 -12.53
C ARG A 64 -4.53 -2.00 -11.17
N GLN A 65 -5.63 -2.32 -10.48
CA GLN A 65 -5.92 -1.74 -9.17
C GLN A 65 -4.88 -2.18 -8.14
N ALA A 66 -4.63 -3.50 -8.00
CA ALA A 66 -3.62 -3.98 -7.06
C ALA A 66 -2.24 -3.38 -7.35
N ARG A 67 -1.85 -3.27 -8.62
CA ARG A 67 -0.57 -2.67 -9.02
C ARG A 67 -0.49 -1.19 -8.63
N ALA A 68 -1.53 -0.42 -8.94
CA ALA A 68 -1.57 1.01 -8.63
C ALA A 68 -1.55 1.27 -7.11
N VAL A 69 -2.27 0.46 -6.33
CA VAL A 69 -2.22 0.55 -4.86
C VAL A 69 -0.83 0.17 -4.34
N LEU A 70 -0.19 -0.89 -4.84
CA LEU A 70 1.17 -1.26 -4.43
C LEU A 70 2.19 -0.16 -4.76
N ASP A 71 2.11 0.42 -5.96
CA ASP A 71 2.99 1.52 -6.39
C ASP A 71 2.77 2.76 -5.51
N LEU A 72 1.51 3.12 -5.24
CA LEU A 72 1.17 4.21 -4.31
C LEU A 72 1.76 3.99 -2.93
N LEU A 73 1.65 2.78 -2.36
CA LEU A 73 2.12 2.49 -1.00
C LEU A 73 3.64 2.46 -0.91
N PHE A 74 4.30 1.68 -1.76
CA PHE A 74 5.70 1.34 -1.60
C PHE A 74 6.65 2.29 -2.36
N ALA A 75 6.22 2.86 -3.49
CA ALA A 75 7.01 3.84 -4.23
C ALA A 75 6.63 5.29 -3.91
N GLY A 76 5.39 5.55 -3.44
CA GLY A 76 4.92 6.87 -3.05
C GLY A 76 4.97 7.12 -1.54
N LEU A 77 4.04 6.49 -0.81
CA LEU A 77 3.77 6.77 0.60
C LEU A 77 4.97 6.49 1.49
N VAL A 78 5.57 5.30 1.41
CA VAL A 78 6.68 4.91 2.30
C VAL A 78 7.86 5.90 2.21
N PRO A 79 8.40 6.23 1.03
CA PRO A 79 9.44 7.24 0.91
C PRO A 79 9.01 8.64 1.40
N ALA A 80 7.78 9.06 1.06
CA ALA A 80 7.26 10.37 1.46
C ALA A 80 7.09 10.47 2.98
N TYR A 81 6.59 9.42 3.62
CA TYR A 81 6.39 9.34 5.07
C TYR A 81 7.72 9.44 5.83
N ARG A 82 8.76 8.73 5.36
CA ARG A 82 10.12 8.84 5.88
C ARG A 82 10.68 10.25 5.75
N SER A 83 10.51 10.89 4.60
CA SER A 83 11.00 12.25 4.38
C SER A 83 10.27 13.28 5.25
N PHE A 84 8.94 13.16 5.38
CA PHE A 84 8.12 14.07 6.19
C PHE A 84 8.47 13.98 7.67
N HIS A 85 8.71 12.77 8.17
CA HIS A 85 9.06 12.55 9.57
C HIS A 85 10.55 12.56 9.87
N ARG A 86 11.41 12.90 8.90
CA ARG A 86 12.86 12.91 9.09
C ARG A 86 13.26 13.73 10.32
N ASP A 87 12.66 14.90 10.50
CA ASP A 87 13.05 15.82 11.58
C ASP A 87 12.54 15.39 12.96
N LEU A 88 11.49 14.56 13.02
CA LEU A 88 10.87 14.09 14.27
C LEU A 88 11.34 12.68 14.66
N LEU A 89 11.65 11.84 13.67
CA LEU A 89 11.87 10.41 13.83
C LEU A 89 13.26 9.99 13.31
N GLU A 90 14.21 10.92 13.17
CA GLU A 90 15.61 10.59 12.79
C GLU A 90 16.26 9.54 13.70
N HIS A 91 15.78 9.43 14.94
CA HIS A 91 16.27 8.47 15.95
C HIS A 91 15.64 7.08 15.82
N GLN A 92 14.56 6.94 15.04
CA GLN A 92 13.89 5.65 14.86
C GLN A 92 14.68 4.79 13.87
N PRO A 93 14.81 3.48 14.14
CA PRO A 93 15.45 2.58 13.19
C PRO A 93 14.60 2.53 11.90
N PRO A 94 15.26 2.43 10.72
CA PRO A 94 14.54 2.08 9.50
C PRO A 94 13.68 0.83 9.73
N GLY A 95 12.49 0.76 9.11
CA GLY A 95 11.56 -0.37 9.28
C GLY A 95 10.61 -0.27 10.48
N GLY A 96 10.87 0.62 11.44
CA GLY A 96 9.99 0.85 12.59
C GLY A 96 8.70 1.62 12.26
N LEU A 97 8.67 2.33 11.13
CA LEU A 97 7.55 3.20 10.74
C LEU A 97 6.62 2.56 9.71
N GLU A 98 7.18 1.77 8.79
CA GLU A 98 6.45 1.15 7.68
C GLU A 98 5.81 -0.18 8.07
N ARG A 99 5.01 -0.17 9.15
CA ARG A 99 4.40 -1.36 9.74
C ARG A 99 3.08 -1.73 9.05
N PRO A 100 2.58 -2.98 9.18
CA PRO A 100 1.36 -3.45 8.53
C PRO A 100 0.15 -2.51 8.66
N PHE A 101 -0.03 -1.93 9.85
CA PHE A 101 -1.14 -1.02 10.14
C PHE A 101 -1.15 0.19 9.21
N LEU A 102 0.00 0.87 9.06
CA LEU A 102 0.13 2.06 8.21
C LEU A 102 -0.23 1.71 6.76
N LEU A 103 0.31 0.61 6.26
CA LEU A 103 0.10 0.19 4.88
C LEU A 103 -1.36 -0.19 4.61
N MET A 104 -2.01 -0.90 5.54
CA MET A 104 -3.41 -1.28 5.37
C MET A 104 -4.38 -0.10 5.55
N ALA A 105 -4.08 0.83 6.46
CA ALA A 105 -4.86 2.06 6.59
C ALA A 105 -4.80 2.90 5.31
N ALA A 106 -3.60 3.04 4.73
CA ALA A 106 -3.43 3.74 3.46
C ALA A 106 -4.06 2.99 2.28
N ALA A 107 -3.94 1.66 2.22
CA ALA A 107 -4.61 0.85 1.19
C ALA A 107 -6.13 1.01 1.25
N GLN A 108 -6.68 1.02 2.47
CA GLN A 108 -8.10 1.22 2.71
C GLN A 108 -8.54 2.61 2.20
N ALA A 109 -7.83 3.67 2.57
CA ALA A 109 -8.13 5.03 2.12
C ALA A 109 -7.98 5.20 0.60
N ALA A 110 -6.99 4.55 -0.01
CA ALA A 110 -6.78 4.58 -1.45
C ALA A 110 -7.89 3.85 -2.23
N GLY A 111 -8.45 2.77 -1.66
CA GLY A 111 -9.52 1.99 -2.29
C GLY A 111 -10.76 2.81 -2.62
N ASP A 112 -11.08 3.83 -1.82
CA ASP A 112 -12.17 4.78 -2.11
C ASP A 112 -11.88 5.61 -3.38
N GLY A 113 -10.61 5.99 -3.60
CA GLY A 113 -10.18 6.84 -4.71
C GLY A 113 -9.97 6.12 -6.05
N PHE A 114 -9.79 4.79 -6.05
CA PHE A 114 -9.65 4.00 -7.29
C PHE A 114 -11.00 3.67 -7.96
N ARG A 115 -12.12 4.12 -7.41
CA ARG A 115 -13.47 3.96 -7.96
C ARG A 115 -13.69 4.78 -9.24
N ASP A 116 -13.07 5.95 -9.35
CA ASP A 116 -13.28 6.90 -10.43
C ASP A 116 -11.91 7.30 -11.04
N PRO A 117 -11.79 7.47 -12.37
CA PRO A 117 -10.62 8.15 -12.95
C PRO A 117 -10.45 9.50 -12.25
N PRO A 118 -9.22 10.03 -12.12
CA PRO A 118 -9.00 11.30 -11.41
C PRO A 118 -9.93 12.35 -12.00
N ASP A 119 -10.89 12.78 -11.21
CA ASP A 119 -11.68 13.97 -11.50
C ASP A 119 -10.67 15.13 -11.56
N ASP A 120 -10.83 16.04 -12.52
CA ASP A 120 -9.86 17.10 -12.89
C ASP A 120 -9.52 18.09 -11.74
N ARG A 121 -10.05 17.83 -10.55
CA ARG A 121 -9.93 18.55 -9.28
C ARG A 121 -8.52 18.60 -8.71
N TRP A 122 -7.60 17.79 -9.21
CA TRP A 122 -6.18 17.82 -8.86
C TRP A 122 -5.29 18.42 -9.95
N ASN A 123 -5.89 19.07 -10.96
CA ASN A 123 -5.13 19.85 -11.91
C ASN A 123 -4.60 21.13 -11.24
N LEU A 124 -3.36 21.07 -10.77
CA LEU A 124 -2.66 22.20 -10.14
C LEU A 124 -2.40 23.37 -11.11
N ASP A 125 -2.65 23.16 -12.41
CA ASP A 125 -2.57 24.19 -13.45
C ASP A 125 -3.93 24.84 -13.76
N ASP A 126 -5.00 24.57 -12.98
CA ASP A 126 -6.28 25.27 -13.11
C ASP A 126 -6.25 26.64 -12.37
N PRO A 127 -6.24 27.78 -13.08
CA PRO A 127 -6.26 29.11 -12.46
C PRO A 127 -7.61 29.48 -11.82
N HIS A 128 -8.62 28.61 -11.85
CA HIS A 128 -10.00 28.90 -11.42
C HIS A 128 -10.47 28.16 -10.17
N GLY A 129 -9.58 27.76 -9.26
CA GLY A 129 -9.96 27.28 -7.93
C GLY A 129 -10.51 28.39 -7.02
N GLN A 130 -11.77 28.79 -7.19
CA GLN A 130 -12.49 29.63 -6.22
C GLN A 130 -13.67 28.90 -5.58
N ALA A 131 -13.58 28.84 -4.24
CA ALA A 131 -14.61 28.87 -3.22
C ALA A 131 -16.05 28.44 -3.58
N ALA A 132 -16.50 27.39 -2.91
CA ALA A 132 -17.84 27.29 -2.34
C ALA A 132 -17.78 26.55 -1.00
#